data_AF-A0A7R9MQ25-F1
#
_entry.id   AF-A0A7R9MQ25-F1
#
_cell.length_a   1.000
_cell.length_b   1.000
_cell.length_c   1.000
_cell.angle_alpha   90.00
_cell.angle_beta   90.00
_cell.angle_gamma   90.00
#
_symmetry.space_group_name_H-M   'P 1'
#
loop_
_entity.id
_entity.type
_entity.pdbx_description
1 polymer ?
#
loop_
_entity_poly.entity_id
_entity_poly.type
_entity_poly.pdbx_seq_one_letter_code
_entity_poly.pdbx_strand_id
1 'polypeptide(L)'
;MSDGESEPKGTHEDESTAPEPPGAADLTLHELQSEARHLAQLAVTFDTNNDLEAAVYYYRETWDVLNKCLSITGQSSPTAPDMEAKRVEYMTRAQTLMDRLMKNESNRGNQSVNSGETSQLLRAECLLREALDEDQEG
;
A
#
# COMPACT_ATOMS: atom_id res chain seq x y z
N MET A 1 -18.66 -44.69 -66.88
CA MET A 1 -17.47 -45.36 -66.34
C MET A 1 -16.28 -44.50 -66.70
N SER A 2 -15.85 -43.66 -65.77
CA SER A 2 -14.59 -42.94 -65.82
C SER A 2 -14.11 -42.84 -64.39
N ASP A 3 -13.36 -43.87 -64.02
CA ASP A 3 -12.50 -43.90 -62.84
C ASP A 3 -11.44 -42.80 -62.99
N GLY A 4 -11.25 -42.06 -61.90
CA GLY A 4 -10.27 -40.98 -61.81
C GLY A 4 -9.81 -40.88 -60.37
N GLU A 5 -8.98 -41.84 -59.97
CA GLU A 5 -8.12 -41.77 -58.79
C GLU A 5 -7.17 -40.56 -58.91
N SER A 6 -7.05 -39.77 -57.86
CA SER A 6 -5.81 -39.04 -57.52
C SER A 6 -5.82 -38.62 -56.06
N GLU A 7 -4.75 -39.03 -55.39
CA GLU A 7 -4.50 -39.05 -53.96
C GLU A 7 -4.38 -37.65 -53.30
N PRO A 8 -4.59 -37.56 -51.97
CA PRO A 8 -4.35 -36.35 -51.20
C PRO A 8 -2.86 -36.14 -50.94
N LYS A 9 -2.28 -35.09 -51.50
CA LYS A 9 -0.91 -34.66 -51.19
C LYS A 9 -0.94 -33.82 -49.91
N GLY A 10 -0.46 -34.43 -48.83
CA GLY A 10 -0.15 -33.73 -47.59
C GLY A 10 0.97 -32.72 -47.79
N THR A 11 0.79 -31.54 -47.23
CA THR A 11 1.87 -30.65 -46.82
C THR A 11 1.63 -30.37 -45.34
N HIS A 12 2.25 -31.20 -44.52
CA HIS A 12 2.44 -30.97 -43.10
C HIS A 12 3.48 -29.84 -43.01
N GLU A 13 3.03 -28.60 -42.90
CA GLU A 13 3.90 -27.50 -42.53
C GLU A 13 4.13 -27.63 -41.03
N ASP A 14 5.24 -28.29 -40.68
CA ASP A 14 5.93 -28.16 -39.39
C ASP A 14 6.36 -26.70 -39.23
N GLU A 15 5.42 -25.84 -38.87
CA GLU A 15 5.75 -24.56 -38.27
C GLU A 15 6.21 -24.84 -36.84
N SER A 16 7.51 -25.09 -36.74
CA SER A 16 8.29 -25.13 -35.51
C SER A 16 8.15 -23.77 -34.79
N THR A 17 7.04 -23.58 -34.08
CA THR A 17 6.86 -22.50 -33.10
C THR A 17 7.92 -22.70 -32.02
N ALA A 18 8.96 -21.88 -32.07
CA ALA A 18 9.95 -21.80 -31.01
C ALA A 18 9.24 -21.57 -29.66
N PRO A 19 9.66 -22.24 -28.58
CA PRO A 19 9.15 -21.91 -27.25
C PRO A 19 9.53 -20.45 -26.97
N GLU A 20 8.50 -19.61 -26.79
CA GLU A 20 8.70 -18.23 -26.35
C GLU A 20 9.57 -18.22 -25.09
N PRO A 21 10.45 -17.22 -24.94
CA PRO A 21 11.26 -17.07 -23.73
C PRO A 21 10.32 -17.00 -22.52
N PRO A 22 10.70 -17.54 -21.34
CA PRO A 22 9.96 -17.36 -20.10
C PRO A 22 10.06 -15.89 -19.69
N GLY A 23 9.22 -15.05 -20.32
CA GLY A 23 9.02 -13.67 -19.97
C GLY A 23 8.36 -13.61 -18.60
N ALA A 24 8.99 -12.88 -17.67
CA ALA A 24 8.49 -12.47 -16.36
C ALA A 24 7.58 -13.50 -15.67
N ALA A 25 8.16 -14.35 -14.81
CA ALA A 25 7.47 -15.35 -14.00
C ALA A 25 6.06 -14.91 -13.59
N ASP A 26 5.07 -15.34 -14.38
CA ASP A 26 3.68 -14.97 -14.20
C ASP A 26 3.20 -15.77 -13.00
N LEU A 27 3.14 -15.12 -11.84
CA LEU A 27 2.72 -15.76 -10.60
C LEU A 27 1.33 -16.35 -10.82
N THR A 28 1.16 -17.60 -10.41
CA THR A 28 -0.13 -18.26 -10.47
C THR A 28 -1.14 -17.52 -9.59
N LEU A 29 -2.42 -17.63 -9.91
CA LEU A 29 -3.49 -17.03 -9.10
C LEU A 29 -3.38 -17.40 -7.62
N HIS A 30 -3.00 -18.64 -7.31
CA HIS A 30 -2.83 -19.11 -5.94
C HIS A 30 -1.68 -18.40 -5.23
N GLU A 31 -0.55 -18.19 -5.92
CA GLU A 31 0.59 -17.44 -5.37
C GLU A 31 0.23 -15.98 -5.15
N LEU A 32 -0.49 -15.34 -6.07
CA LEU A 32 -0.96 -13.96 -5.89
C LEU A 32 -1.93 -13.82 -4.72
N GLN A 33 -2.83 -14.79 -4.51
CA GLN A 33 -3.72 -14.80 -3.35
C GLN A 33 -2.95 -14.96 -2.03
N SER A 34 -1.93 -15.82 -2.02
CA SER A 34 -1.05 -16.00 -0.86
C SER A 34 -0.28 -14.71 -0.56
N GLU A 35 0.27 -14.08 -1.59
CA GLU A 35 1.00 -12.82 -1.49
C GLU A 35 0.11 -11.69 -0.98
N ALA A 36 -1.10 -11.52 -1.56
CA ALA A 36 -2.07 -10.53 -1.10
C ALA A 36 -2.41 -10.72 0.39
N ARG A 37 -2.55 -11.97 0.85
CA ARG A 37 -2.81 -12.27 2.26
C ARG A 37 -1.62 -11.89 3.15
N HIS A 38 -0.40 -12.19 2.72
CA HIS A 38 0.81 -11.86 3.45
C HIS A 38 0.97 -10.33 3.58
N LEU A 39 0.86 -9.60 2.47
CA LEU A 39 0.92 -8.14 2.44
C LEU A 39 -0.18 -7.50 3.30
N ALA A 40 -1.41 -8.02 3.25
CA ALA A 40 -2.51 -7.54 4.08
C ALA A 40 -2.21 -7.71 5.59
N GLN A 41 -1.58 -8.82 5.99
CA GLN A 41 -1.18 -9.04 7.37
C GLN A 41 -0.07 -8.08 7.81
N LEU A 42 0.90 -7.80 6.94
CA LEU A 42 1.92 -6.79 7.19
C LEU A 42 1.28 -5.41 7.36
N ALA A 43 0.39 -5.02 6.45
CA ALA A 43 -0.32 -3.74 6.51
C ALA A 43 -1.05 -3.54 7.84
N VAL A 44 -1.81 -4.55 8.29
CA VAL A 44 -2.50 -4.53 9.58
C VAL A 44 -1.51 -4.43 10.74
N THR A 45 -0.40 -5.17 10.69
CA THR A 45 0.63 -5.13 11.74
C THR A 45 1.20 -3.73 11.90
N PHE A 46 1.61 -3.08 10.80
CA PHE A 46 2.11 -1.72 10.83
C PHE A 46 1.04 -0.69 11.25
N ASP A 47 -0.21 -0.86 10.81
CA ASP A 47 -1.34 -0.03 11.24
C ASP A 47 -1.55 -0.12 12.76
N THR A 48 -1.55 -1.34 13.32
CA THR A 48 -1.68 -1.55 14.77
C THR A 48 -0.49 -1.02 15.57
N ASN A 49 0.71 -1.01 14.99
CA ASN A 49 1.90 -0.43 15.58
C ASN A 49 1.99 1.10 15.39
N ASN A 50 0.97 1.71 14.77
CA ASN A 50 0.90 3.14 14.46
C ASN A 50 2.04 3.63 13.53
N ASP A 51 2.66 2.72 12.78
CA ASP A 51 3.55 3.04 11.67
C ASP A 51 2.71 3.22 10.41
N LEU A 52 2.15 4.42 10.28
CA LEU A 52 1.16 4.72 9.24
C LEU A 52 1.75 4.73 7.83
N GLU A 53 3.03 5.09 7.68
CA GLU A 53 3.71 5.15 6.38
C GLU A 53 3.88 3.74 5.81
N ALA A 54 4.42 2.82 6.61
CA ALA A 54 4.55 1.42 6.23
C ALA A 54 3.18 0.78 5.99
N ALA A 55 2.19 1.06 6.85
CA ALA A 55 0.83 0.55 6.68
C ALA A 55 0.21 0.98 5.34
N VAL A 56 0.33 2.25 4.97
CA VAL A 56 -0.15 2.77 3.66
C VAL A 56 0.53 2.05 2.52
N TYR A 57 1.86 1.87 2.57
CA TYR A 57 2.60 1.15 1.55
C TYR A 57 2.05 -0.27 1.34
N TYR A 58 1.97 -1.08 2.40
CA TYR A 58 1.52 -2.47 2.29
C TYR A 58 0.04 -2.60 1.93
N TYR A 59 -0.83 -1.68 2.35
CA TYR A 59 -2.23 -1.68 1.88
C TYR A 59 -2.34 -1.41 0.37
N ARG A 60 -1.48 -0.56 -0.18
CA ARG A 60 -1.43 -0.29 -1.64
C ARG A 60 -0.86 -1.47 -2.42
N GLU A 61 0.22 -2.08 -1.94
CA GLU A 61 0.76 -3.31 -2.56
C GLU A 61 -0.29 -4.44 -2.54
N THR A 62 -1.01 -4.61 -1.44
CA THR A 62 -2.13 -5.56 -1.35
C THR A 62 -3.20 -5.26 -2.39
N TRP A 63 -3.56 -3.99 -2.58
CA TRP A 63 -4.52 -3.55 -3.59
C TRP A 63 -4.06 -3.89 -5.01
N ASP A 64 -2.79 -3.64 -5.33
CA ASP A 64 -2.20 -3.97 -6.64
C ASP A 64 -2.19 -5.47 -6.91
N VAL A 65 -1.87 -6.31 -5.93
CA VAL A 65 -1.91 -7.77 -6.07
C VAL A 65 -3.34 -8.27 -6.24
N LEU A 66 -4.32 -7.69 -5.54
CA LEU A 66 -5.74 -8.02 -5.74
C LEU A 66 -6.25 -7.64 -7.13
N ASN A 67 -5.78 -6.53 -7.71
CA ASN A 67 -6.07 -6.19 -9.10
C ASN A 67 -5.54 -7.25 -10.07
N LYS A 68 -4.32 -7.75 -9.85
CA LYS A 68 -3.75 -8.84 -10.64
C LYS A 68 -4.60 -10.11 -10.50
N CYS A 69 -4.99 -10.48 -9.28
CA CYS A 69 -5.90 -11.61 -9.02
C CYS A 69 -7.21 -11.49 -9.82
N LEU A 70 -7.86 -10.32 -9.77
CA LEU A 70 -9.12 -10.05 -10.47
C LEU A 70 -8.96 -10.06 -12.00
N SER A 71 -7.83 -9.59 -12.51
CA SER A 71 -7.53 -9.62 -13.95
C SER A 71 -7.42 -11.05 -14.49
N ILE A 72 -6.89 -11.99 -13.68
CA ILE A 72 -6.73 -13.40 -14.04
C ILE A 72 -8.03 -14.19 -13.86
N THR A 73 -8.73 -13.98 -12.73
CA THR A 73 -9.99 -14.71 -12.44
C THR A 73 -11.15 -14.28 -13.32
N GLY A 74 -11.15 -13.02 -13.76
CA GLY A 74 -12.29 -12.41 -14.45
C GLY A 74 -13.52 -12.24 -13.54
N GLN A 75 -14.53 -11.52 -14.05
CA GLN A 75 -15.75 -11.21 -13.28
C GLN A 75 -16.67 -12.41 -13.05
N SER A 76 -16.41 -13.56 -13.67
CA SER A 76 -17.26 -14.75 -13.59
C SER A 76 -16.86 -15.71 -12.47
N SER A 77 -15.74 -15.48 -11.78
CA SER A 77 -15.32 -16.31 -10.66
C SER A 77 -16.21 -16.05 -9.43
N PRO A 78 -16.65 -17.09 -8.70
CA PRO A 78 -17.40 -16.91 -7.46
C PRO A 78 -16.62 -16.14 -6.38
N THR A 79 -15.29 -16.10 -6.47
CA THR A 79 -14.42 -15.40 -5.52
C THR A 79 -14.14 -13.94 -5.91
N ALA A 80 -14.47 -13.53 -7.13
CA ALA A 80 -14.27 -12.17 -7.62
C ALA A 80 -14.97 -11.09 -6.76
N PRO A 81 -16.24 -11.24 -6.36
CA PRO A 81 -16.89 -10.20 -5.54
C PRO A 81 -16.23 -10.01 -4.18
N ASP A 82 -15.76 -11.08 -3.55
CA ASP A 82 -15.09 -11.01 -2.24
C ASP A 82 -13.71 -10.32 -2.35
N MET A 83 -12.94 -10.65 -3.40
CA MET A 83 -11.66 -9.99 -3.67
C MET A 83 -11.84 -8.51 -4.01
N GLU A 84 -12.89 -8.17 -4.76
CA GLU A 84 -13.26 -6.80 -5.09
C GLU A 84 -13.63 -6.00 -3.84
N ALA A 85 -14.44 -6.57 -2.94
CA ALA A 85 -14.78 -5.94 -1.67
C ALA A 85 -13.53 -5.67 -0.82
N LYS A 86 -12.63 -6.66 -0.71
CA LYS A 86 -11.36 -6.50 0.02
C LYS A 86 -10.43 -5.48 -0.59
N ARG A 87 -10.36 -5.44 -1.93
CA ARG A 87 -9.62 -4.43 -2.68
C ARG A 87 -10.09 -3.02 -2.29
N VAL A 88 -11.39 -2.76 -2.34
CA VAL A 88 -11.97 -1.45 -2.00
C VAL A 88 -11.71 -1.09 -0.53
N GLU A 89 -11.84 -2.06 0.38
CA GLU A 89 -11.58 -1.89 1.81
C GLU A 89 -10.13 -1.43 2.07
N TYR A 90 -9.15 -2.13 1.48
CA TYR A 90 -7.73 -1.81 1.66
C TYR A 90 -7.35 -0.46 1.06
N MET A 91 -7.88 -0.12 -0.11
CA MET A 91 -7.66 1.21 -0.70
C MET A 91 -8.25 2.33 0.17
N THR A 92 -9.47 2.14 0.66
CA THR A 92 -10.13 3.10 1.55
C THR A 92 -9.35 3.29 2.84
N ARG A 93 -8.83 2.19 3.40
CA ARG A 93 -7.98 2.24 4.59
C ARG A 93 -6.69 2.99 4.31
N ALA A 94 -5.99 2.68 3.22
CA ALA A 94 -4.77 3.39 2.80
C ALA A 94 -5.02 4.90 2.67
N GLN A 95 -6.11 5.31 2.01
CA GLN A 95 -6.47 6.72 1.88
C GLN A 95 -6.72 7.39 3.23
N THR A 96 -7.46 6.72 4.12
CA THR A 96 -7.73 7.23 5.47
C THR A 96 -6.45 7.42 6.27
N LEU A 97 -5.50 6.49 6.17
CA LEU A 97 -4.21 6.59 6.85
C LEU A 97 -3.34 7.70 6.25
N MET A 98 -3.36 7.88 4.93
CA MET A 98 -2.66 8.97 4.24
C MET A 98 -3.21 10.34 4.66
N ASP A 99 -4.53 10.49 4.76
CA ASP A 99 -5.17 11.71 5.24
C ASP A 99 -4.78 12.02 6.70
N ARG A 100 -4.63 10.99 7.54
CA ARG A 100 -4.14 11.13 8.92
C ARG A 100 -2.68 11.57 8.96
N LEU A 101 -1.82 11.01 8.11
CA LEU A 101 -0.42 11.43 7.98
C LEU A 101 -0.33 12.92 7.63
N MET A 102 -1.02 13.35 6.57
CA MET A 102 -1.00 14.75 6.13
C MET A 102 -1.52 15.73 7.21
N LYS A 103 -2.57 15.34 7.95
CA LYS A 103 -3.10 16.13 9.08
C LYS A 103 -2.09 16.23 10.23
N ASN A 104 -1.39 15.14 10.54
CA ASN A 104 -0.37 15.14 11.60
C ASN A 104 0.82 16.03 11.25
N GLU A 105 1.28 16.01 10.00
CA GLU A 105 2.35 16.89 9.53
C GLU A 105 1.94 18.37 9.56
N SER A 106 0.71 18.67 9.12
CA SER A 106 0.16 20.03 9.17
C SER A 106 0.06 20.56 10.60
N ASN A 107 -0.30 19.71 11.57
CA ASN A 107 -0.37 20.08 12.98
C ASN A 107 1.00 20.26 13.64
N ARG A 108 2.03 19.53 13.19
CA ARG A 108 3.42 19.71 13.68
C ARG A 108 3.98 21.09 13.30
N GLY A 109 3.64 21.62 12.13
CA GLY A 109 4.03 22.97 11.73
C GLY A 109 3.47 24.08 12.62
N ASN A 110 2.28 23.89 13.20
CA ASN A 110 1.60 24.91 14.02
C ASN A 110 1.92 24.83 15.53
N GLN A 111 2.51 23.74 16.02
CA GLN A 111 2.88 23.62 17.45
C GLN A 111 4.23 24.25 17.83
N SER A 112 5.01 24.71 16.85
CA SER A 112 6.37 25.24 17.09
C SER A 112 6.42 26.66 17.68
N VAL A 113 5.30 27.38 17.81
CA VAL A 113 5.33 28.82 18.14
C VAL A 113 5.07 29.11 19.63
N ASN A 114 4.40 28.22 20.38
CA ASN A 114 3.98 28.52 21.76
C ASN A 114 4.87 27.95 22.88
N SER A 115 5.85 27.10 22.54
CA SER A 115 6.76 26.53 23.57
C SER A 115 7.88 27.49 23.98
N GLY A 116 8.18 28.51 23.16
CA GLY A 116 9.22 29.50 23.47
C GLY A 116 8.74 30.58 24.42
N GLU A 117 7.52 31.09 24.24
CA GLU A 117 6.96 32.18 25.06
C GLU A 117 6.70 31.72 26.51
N THR A 118 6.22 30.49 26.70
CA THR A 118 6.02 29.90 28.03
C THR A 118 7.34 29.70 28.78
N SER A 119 8.39 29.25 28.08
CA SER A 119 9.73 29.11 28.67
C SER A 119 10.38 30.46 29.00
N GLN A 120 10.13 31.51 28.20
CA GLN A 120 10.64 32.86 28.46
C GLN A 120 9.90 33.54 29.62
N LEU A 121 8.59 33.33 29.74
CA LEU A 121 7.78 33.82 30.86
C LEU A 121 8.21 33.19 32.19
N LEU A 122 8.39 31.87 32.24
CA LEU A 122 8.90 31.17 33.43
C LEU A 122 10.29 31.66 33.84
N ARG A 123 11.17 31.91 32.86
CA ARG A 123 12.50 32.47 33.11
C ARG A 123 12.42 33.90 33.64
N ALA A 124 11.54 34.72 33.09
CA ALA A 124 11.32 36.09 33.55
C ALA A 124 10.74 36.12 34.99
N GLU A 125 9.84 35.19 35.33
CA GLU A 125 9.30 35.06 36.68
C GLU A 125 10.37 34.69 37.71
N CYS A 126 11.28 33.76 37.39
CA CYS A 126 12.41 33.42 38.26
C CYS A 126 13.33 34.62 38.52
N LEU A 127 13.73 35.34 37.47
CA LEU A 127 14.63 36.49 37.59
C LEU A 127 14.00 37.65 38.38
N LEU A 128 12.68 37.85 38.26
CA LEU A 128 11.96 38.86 39.03
C LEU A 128 11.88 38.52 40.52
N ARG A 129 11.74 37.24 40.87
CA ARG A 129 11.78 36.80 42.27
C ARG A 129 13.16 37.01 42.90
N GLU A 130 14.22 36.58 42.22
CA GLU A 130 15.60 36.76 42.71
C GLU A 130 15.91 38.24 42.95
N ALA A 131 15.53 39.13 42.03
CA ALA A 131 15.74 40.56 42.18
C ALA A 131 14.93 41.20 43.33
N LEU A 132 13.78 40.64 43.70
CA LEU A 132 12.97 41.13 44.82
C LEU A 132 13.51 40.62 46.16
N ASP A 133 14.04 39.40 46.20
CA ASP A 133 14.64 38.84 47.41
C ASP A 133 15.96 39.57 47.76
N GLU A 134 16.74 39.99 46.76
CA GLU A 134 17.99 40.77 46.97
C GLU A 134 17.76 42.18 47.53
N ASP A 135 16.60 42.81 47.28
CA ASP A 135 16.27 44.15 47.81
C ASP A 135 15.80 44.10 49.28
N GLN A 136 15.47 42.91 49.79
CA GLN A 136 14.96 42.73 51.16
C GLN A 136 16.07 42.41 52.19
N GLU A 137 17.27 42.06 51.73
CA GLU A 137 18.44 41.76 52.57
C GLU A 137 19.47 42.91 52.68
N GLY A 138 19.18 44.08 52.09
CA GLY A 138 19.98 45.32 52.19
C GLY A 138 19.41 46.36 53.15
#